data_AF-A0AAF3FIP5-F1
#
_entry.id   AF-A0AAF3FIP5-F1
#
_cell.length_a   1.000
_cell.length_b   1.000
_cell.length_c   1.000
_cell.angle_alpha   90.00
_cell.angle_beta   90.00
_cell.angle_gamma   90.00
#
_symmetry.space_group_name_H-M   'P 1'
#
loop_
_entity.id
_entity.type
_entity.pdbx_description
1 polymer ?
#
loop_
_entity_poly.entity_id
_entity_poly.type
_entity_poly.pdbx_seq_one_letter_code
_entity_poly.pdbx_strand_id
1 'polypeptide(L)'
;MKTLYFQFFLLFLYPIESAGPGKVPSKPSKLCADEKCTVPLFTSKVTRALPNFHEQFLNGLKESDEVQIVAFKFSNRPDMMEAITVDGQRGFILDGMIQRSPFAGFLKKAIDGQFELKVISQDNKDIGEKRVLGTVLAHLDLIRDYNVAAKRAAAELGAEPPPELPVPEIQPKGHTHSHSHSHNAGHGHSHGGNDHSHEGHGHR
;
A
#
# COMPACT_ATOMS: atom_id res chain seq x y z
N MET A 1 -49.01 22.99 43.31
CA MET A 1 -47.72 22.31 43.09
C MET A 1 -47.88 21.25 42.01
N LYS A 2 -47.22 21.44 40.86
CA LYS A 2 -46.58 20.43 39.98
C LYS A 2 -46.49 21.01 38.56
N THR A 3 -45.40 21.73 38.35
CA THR A 3 -44.90 22.17 37.04
C THR A 3 -44.37 20.93 36.33
N LEU A 4 -44.96 20.54 35.19
CA LEU A 4 -44.41 19.49 34.33
C LEU A 4 -43.42 20.12 33.34
N TYR A 5 -42.15 19.72 33.47
CA TYR A 5 -41.08 20.02 32.53
C TYR A 5 -41.34 19.31 31.19
N PHE A 6 -41.51 20.08 30.12
CA PHE A 6 -41.56 19.55 28.75
C PHE A 6 -40.12 19.54 28.21
N GLN A 7 -39.46 18.38 28.34
CA GLN A 7 -38.07 18.22 27.97
C GLN A 7 -37.96 17.97 26.45
N PHE A 8 -37.32 18.92 25.77
CA PHE A 8 -36.94 18.90 24.36
C PHE A 8 -36.00 17.70 24.10
N PHE A 9 -36.48 16.67 23.39
CA PHE A 9 -35.64 15.58 22.88
C PHE A 9 -35.57 15.72 21.35
N LEU A 10 -34.74 16.66 20.90
CA LEU A 10 -34.36 16.81 19.49
C LEU A 10 -33.42 15.65 19.14
N LEU A 11 -33.99 14.56 18.65
CA LEU A 11 -33.24 13.49 17.98
C LEU A 11 -32.63 14.06 16.71
N PHE A 12 -31.33 14.36 16.76
CA PHE A 12 -30.50 14.57 15.59
C PHE A 12 -30.46 13.27 14.78
N LEU A 13 -31.32 13.18 13.76
CA LEU A 13 -31.18 12.23 12.67
C LEU A 13 -30.03 12.70 11.77
N TYR A 14 -28.79 12.38 12.17
CA TYR A 14 -27.68 12.42 11.23
C TYR A 14 -27.85 11.24 10.26
N PRO A 15 -27.86 11.47 8.93
CA PRO A 15 -27.76 10.36 8.00
C PRO A 15 -26.40 9.68 8.22
N ILE A 16 -26.45 8.40 8.59
CA ILE A 16 -25.28 7.53 8.56
C ILE A 16 -24.98 7.29 7.08
N GLU A 17 -24.05 8.04 6.52
CA GLU A 17 -23.49 7.80 5.20
C GLU A 17 -22.80 6.43 5.25
N SER A 18 -23.49 5.41 4.75
CA SER A 18 -22.95 4.07 4.59
C SER A 18 -21.83 4.13 3.55
N ALA A 19 -20.58 4.06 4.01
CA ALA A 19 -19.42 3.84 3.16
C ALA A 19 -19.57 2.45 2.51
N GLY A 20 -20.08 2.43 1.27
CA GLY A 20 -20.16 1.23 0.45
C GLY A 20 -18.76 0.72 0.05
N PRO A 21 -18.66 -0.53 -0.45
CA PRO A 21 -17.39 -1.12 -0.85
C PRO A 21 -16.71 -0.23 -1.90
N GLY A 22 -15.45 0.10 -1.64
CA GLY A 22 -14.67 1.07 -2.40
C GLY A 22 -14.74 0.83 -3.91
N LYS A 23 -15.39 1.77 -4.61
CA LYS A 23 -15.40 1.82 -6.07
C LYS A 23 -13.94 1.91 -6.53
N VAL A 24 -13.49 0.97 -7.38
CA VAL A 24 -12.18 1.06 -8.02
C VAL A 24 -12.06 2.44 -8.65
N PRO A 25 -11.08 3.28 -8.24
CA PRO A 25 -10.99 4.62 -8.75
C PRO A 25 -10.81 4.57 -10.26
N SER A 26 -11.72 5.20 -11.00
CA SER A 26 -11.63 5.31 -12.47
C SER A 26 -10.41 6.11 -12.93
N LYS A 27 -9.66 6.72 -12.00
CA LYS A 27 -8.54 7.62 -12.22
C LYS A 27 -7.27 7.08 -11.52
N PRO A 28 -6.06 7.37 -12.04
CA PRO A 28 -4.82 7.10 -11.31
C PRO A 28 -4.84 7.70 -9.90
N SER A 29 -4.56 6.88 -8.90
CA SER A 29 -4.77 7.22 -7.48
C SER A 29 -3.66 6.67 -6.59
N LYS A 30 -3.57 7.16 -5.36
CA LYS A 30 -2.65 6.69 -4.30
C LYS A 30 -3.34 6.76 -2.95
N LEU A 31 -2.84 6.03 -1.95
CA LEU A 31 -3.35 6.06 -0.58
C LEU A 31 -2.51 6.98 0.30
N CYS A 32 -3.19 7.85 1.05
CA CYS A 32 -2.60 8.80 1.99
C CYS A 32 -3.37 8.83 3.31
N ALA A 33 -2.75 9.30 4.38
CA ALA A 33 -3.44 9.51 5.67
C ALA A 33 -4.37 10.73 5.62
N ASP A 34 -4.01 11.75 4.84
CA ASP A 34 -4.74 13.00 4.68
C ASP A 34 -4.86 13.40 3.20
N GLU A 35 -5.73 14.37 2.93
CA GLU A 35 -6.04 14.84 1.57
C GLU A 35 -4.85 15.46 0.85
N LYS A 36 -3.87 15.96 1.62
CA LYS A 36 -2.66 16.60 1.11
C LYS A 36 -1.47 15.65 1.04
N CYS A 37 -1.61 14.41 1.53
CA CYS A 37 -0.52 13.45 1.65
C CYS A 37 0.69 14.07 2.37
N THR A 38 0.45 14.74 3.49
CA THR A 38 1.48 15.41 4.30
C THR A 38 1.78 14.68 5.59
N VAL A 39 0.86 13.85 6.07
CA VAL A 39 1.05 13.06 7.28
C VAL A 39 1.84 11.79 6.94
N PRO A 40 3.01 11.56 7.57
CA PRO A 40 3.74 10.30 7.41
C PRO A 40 2.92 9.09 7.84
N LEU A 41 2.91 8.07 7.00
CA LEU A 41 2.31 6.77 7.27
C LEU A 41 3.25 5.93 8.12
N PHE A 42 4.54 5.92 7.75
CA PHE A 42 5.61 5.27 8.47
C PHE A 42 6.97 5.81 8.02
N THR A 43 7.98 5.52 8.82
CA THR A 43 9.37 5.83 8.52
C THR A 43 10.10 4.55 8.17
N SER A 44 10.95 4.57 7.15
CA SER A 44 11.79 3.44 6.78
C SER A 44 13.21 3.90 6.42
N LYS A 45 14.13 2.95 6.34
CA LYS A 45 15.50 3.19 5.90
C LYS A 45 15.72 2.66 4.50
N VAL A 46 16.54 3.37 3.74
CA VAL A 46 16.99 2.96 2.42
C VAL A 46 17.92 1.74 2.55
N THR A 47 17.72 0.71 1.74
CA THR A 47 18.50 -0.55 1.81
C THR A 47 19.77 -0.53 0.96
N ARG A 48 19.90 0.44 0.06
CA ARG A 48 21.07 0.62 -0.81
C ARG A 48 21.06 2.01 -1.43
N ALA A 49 22.22 2.52 -1.80
CA ALA A 49 22.31 3.80 -2.49
C ALA A 49 21.40 3.85 -3.72
N LEU A 50 20.63 4.93 -3.83
CA LEU A 50 19.72 5.16 -4.95
C LEU A 50 20.47 5.92 -6.06
N PRO A 51 20.69 5.31 -7.23
CA PRO A 51 21.30 6.03 -8.34
C PRO A 51 20.35 7.10 -8.86
N ASN A 52 20.90 8.10 -9.54
CA ASN A 52 20.10 9.17 -10.11
C ASN A 52 19.30 8.64 -11.30
N PHE A 53 18.00 8.39 -11.10
CA PHE A 53 17.13 7.80 -12.14
C PHE A 53 16.39 8.86 -12.95
N HIS A 54 15.59 9.68 -12.27
CA HIS A 54 14.70 10.67 -12.86
C HIS A 54 14.40 11.76 -11.83
N GLU A 55 14.08 12.97 -12.29
CA GLU A 55 13.86 14.15 -11.42
C GLU A 55 12.73 13.97 -10.41
N GLN A 56 11.75 13.12 -10.72
CA GLN A 56 10.60 12.84 -9.85
C GLN A 56 10.91 11.86 -8.73
N PHE A 57 12.02 11.11 -8.83
CA PHE A 57 12.45 10.18 -7.80
C PHE A 57 13.35 10.90 -6.79
N LEU A 58 13.37 10.40 -5.56
CA LEU A 58 14.40 10.78 -4.61
C LEU A 58 15.76 10.30 -5.14
N ASN A 59 16.72 11.21 -5.13
CA ASN A 59 18.04 11.05 -5.71
C ASN A 59 19.09 11.35 -4.62
N GLY A 60 20.28 10.75 -4.73
CA GLY A 60 21.38 11.01 -3.80
C GLY A 60 21.24 10.40 -2.40
N LEU A 61 20.24 9.54 -2.18
CA LEU A 61 20.08 8.80 -0.93
C LEU A 61 21.09 7.67 -0.81
N LYS A 62 21.67 7.54 0.38
CA LYS A 62 22.63 6.50 0.76
C LYS A 62 21.94 5.38 1.50
N GLU A 63 22.62 4.24 1.58
CA GLU A 63 22.17 3.14 2.45
C GLU A 63 22.01 3.63 3.89
N SER A 64 20.95 3.14 4.55
CA SER A 64 20.52 3.52 5.89
C SER A 64 19.98 4.94 6.07
N ASP A 65 19.95 5.77 5.01
CA ASP A 65 19.24 7.07 5.08
C ASP A 65 17.77 6.85 5.39
N GLU A 66 17.22 7.74 6.21
CA GLU A 66 15.84 7.66 6.66
C GLU A 66 14.91 8.46 5.75
N VAL A 67 13.76 7.87 5.44
CA VAL A 67 12.69 8.48 4.66
C VAL A 67 11.34 8.27 5.32
N GLN A 68 10.50 9.29 5.24
CA GLN A 68 9.11 9.26 5.72
C GLN A 68 8.18 9.00 4.54
N ILE A 69 7.49 7.86 4.55
CA ILE A 69 6.54 7.51 3.49
C ILE A 69 5.21 8.21 3.76
N VAL A 70 4.73 8.98 2.79
CA VAL A 70 3.48 9.75 2.89
C VAL A 70 2.39 9.25 1.95
N ALA A 71 2.74 8.47 0.93
CA ALA A 71 1.76 7.80 0.08
C ALA A 71 2.27 6.45 -0.46
N PHE A 72 1.35 5.51 -0.68
CA PHE A 72 1.64 4.20 -1.27
C PHE A 72 0.46 3.69 -2.12
N LYS A 73 0.60 2.49 -2.70
CA LYS A 73 -0.43 1.82 -3.51
C LYS A 73 -0.90 2.71 -4.68
N PHE A 74 0.07 3.21 -5.44
CA PHE A 74 -0.20 3.95 -6.68
C PHE A 74 -0.85 3.00 -7.68
N SER A 75 -2.06 3.30 -8.14
CA SER A 75 -2.87 2.35 -8.92
C SER A 75 -2.25 1.96 -10.27
N ASN A 76 -1.38 2.81 -10.82
CA ASN A 76 -0.59 2.57 -12.03
C ASN A 76 0.79 1.95 -11.76
N ARG A 77 1.31 2.07 -10.53
CA ARG A 77 2.67 1.66 -10.13
C ARG A 77 2.68 1.16 -8.68
N PRO A 78 2.19 -0.06 -8.41
CA PRO A 78 2.02 -0.56 -7.04
C PRO A 78 3.37 -0.77 -6.30
N ASP A 79 4.48 -0.81 -7.03
CA ASP A 79 5.85 -0.86 -6.54
C ASP A 79 6.39 0.51 -6.10
N MET A 80 5.67 1.59 -6.37
CA MET A 80 6.09 2.96 -6.07
C MET A 80 5.44 3.50 -4.80
N MET A 81 6.21 4.30 -4.08
CA MET A 81 5.80 5.06 -2.91
C MET A 81 6.24 6.51 -3.07
N GLU A 82 5.61 7.41 -2.32
CA GLU A 82 6.04 8.80 -2.19
C GLU A 82 6.59 9.03 -0.80
N ALA A 83 7.75 9.67 -0.74
CA ALA A 83 8.52 9.83 0.47
C ALA A 83 9.04 11.27 0.62
N ILE A 84 9.32 11.63 1.86
CA ILE A 84 9.96 12.88 2.26
C ILE A 84 11.24 12.51 3.03
N THR A 85 12.36 13.09 2.62
CA THR A 85 13.66 12.92 3.28
C THR A 85 13.77 13.82 4.52
N VAL A 86 14.80 13.62 5.35
CA VAL A 86 15.04 14.43 6.55
C VAL A 86 15.26 15.92 6.23
N ASP A 87 15.85 16.23 5.08
CA ASP A 87 16.05 17.59 4.56
C ASP A 87 14.82 18.16 3.84
N GLY A 88 13.72 17.41 3.80
CA GLY A 88 12.43 17.86 3.26
C GLY A 88 12.26 17.68 1.75
N GLN A 89 13.22 17.02 1.06
CA GLN A 89 13.05 16.66 -0.33
C GLN A 89 11.92 15.63 -0.46
N ARG A 90 10.97 15.92 -1.35
CA ARG A 90 9.82 15.06 -1.64
C ARG A 90 9.96 14.44 -3.02
N GLY A 91 9.69 13.14 -3.13
CA GLY A 91 9.78 12.43 -4.40
C GLY A 91 9.35 10.98 -4.30
N PHE A 92 9.45 10.27 -5.42
CA PHE A 92 9.13 8.85 -5.49
C PHE A 92 10.30 7.98 -5.03
N ILE A 93 9.96 6.82 -4.46
CA ILE A 93 10.89 5.75 -4.11
C ILE A 93 10.23 4.41 -4.39
N LEU A 94 11.03 3.40 -4.76
CA LEU A 94 10.52 2.05 -4.98
C LEU A 94 10.46 1.27 -3.66
N ASP A 95 9.43 0.45 -3.48
CA ASP A 95 9.22 -0.36 -2.28
C ASP A 95 10.41 -1.29 -1.98
N GLY A 96 11.11 -1.77 -3.02
CA GLY A 96 12.30 -2.62 -2.93
C GLY A 96 13.61 -1.87 -2.67
N MET A 97 13.55 -0.56 -2.41
CA MET A 97 14.69 0.29 -2.03
C MET A 97 14.65 0.72 -0.57
N ILE A 98 13.61 0.33 0.17
CA ILE A 98 13.47 0.58 1.60
C ILE A 98 13.36 -0.73 2.37
N GLN A 99 13.63 -0.69 3.67
CA GLN A 99 13.36 -1.80 4.55
C GLN A 99 11.85 -2.06 4.57
N ARG A 100 11.43 -3.32 4.40
CA ARG A 100 10.00 -3.66 4.30
C ARG A 100 9.32 -3.82 5.66
N SER A 101 10.07 -4.12 6.71
CA SER A 101 9.51 -4.34 8.05
C SER A 101 8.67 -3.17 8.56
N PRO A 102 9.09 -1.90 8.43
CA PRO A 102 8.24 -0.76 8.80
C PRO A 102 6.93 -0.69 8.02
N PHE A 103 6.93 -1.06 6.73
CA PHE A 103 5.72 -1.08 5.91
C PHE A 103 4.74 -2.17 6.37
N ALA A 104 5.22 -3.38 6.62
CA ALA A 104 4.40 -4.45 7.17
C ALA A 104 3.84 -4.09 8.55
N GLY A 105 4.65 -3.46 9.41
CA GLY A 105 4.23 -2.96 10.72
C GLY A 105 3.13 -1.89 10.63
N PHE A 106 3.27 -0.95 9.69
CA PHE A 106 2.23 0.05 9.41
C PHE A 106 0.92 -0.60 8.99
N LEU A 107 0.95 -1.53 8.04
CA LEU A 107 -0.26 -2.20 7.56
C LEU A 107 -0.96 -2.97 8.69
N LYS A 108 -0.19 -3.67 9.54
CA LYS A 108 -0.76 -4.37 10.71
C LYS A 108 -1.45 -3.40 11.65
N LYS A 109 -0.76 -2.30 12.00
CA LYS A 109 -1.31 -1.25 12.89
C LYS A 109 -2.56 -0.61 12.28
N ALA A 110 -2.56 -0.35 10.97
CA ALA A 110 -3.70 0.22 10.27
C ALA A 110 -4.90 -0.74 10.26
N ILE A 111 -4.68 -2.03 10.04
CA ILE A 111 -5.72 -3.07 10.09
C ILE A 111 -6.29 -3.17 11.51
N ASP A 112 -5.44 -3.34 12.53
CA ASP A 112 -5.87 -3.52 13.91
C ASP A 112 -6.57 -2.27 14.46
N GLY A 113 -6.08 -1.10 14.10
CA GLY A 113 -6.65 0.19 14.45
C GLY A 113 -7.80 0.63 13.56
N GLN A 114 -8.19 -0.18 12.56
CA GLN A 114 -9.24 0.10 11.58
C GLN A 114 -9.10 1.48 10.91
N PHE A 115 -7.88 1.84 10.54
CA PHE A 115 -7.60 3.15 9.96
C PHE A 115 -8.35 3.35 8.64
N GLU A 116 -8.81 4.58 8.44
CA GLU A 116 -9.35 5.07 7.19
C GLU A 116 -8.25 5.83 6.42
N LEU A 117 -7.94 5.38 5.21
CA LEU A 117 -6.99 6.06 4.34
C LEU A 117 -7.71 6.75 3.19
N LYS A 118 -7.26 7.93 2.80
CA LYS A 118 -7.82 8.68 1.68
C LYS A 118 -7.27 8.15 0.37
N VAL A 119 -8.16 7.94 -0.59
CA VAL A 119 -7.82 7.66 -1.98
C VAL A 119 -7.66 8.99 -2.70
N ILE A 120 -6.44 9.33 -3.09
CA ILE A 120 -6.08 10.64 -3.62
C ILE A 120 -5.76 10.52 -5.11
N SER A 121 -6.33 11.40 -5.93
CA SER A 121 -6.01 11.52 -7.36
C SER A 121 -4.55 11.88 -7.56
N GLN A 122 -3.93 11.28 -8.59
CA GLN A 122 -2.60 11.66 -9.05
C GLN A 122 -2.63 12.77 -10.11
N ASP A 123 -3.81 13.14 -10.63
CA ASP A 123 -3.91 14.21 -11.63
C ASP A 123 -3.75 15.58 -10.96
N ASN A 124 -2.72 16.32 -11.37
CA ASN A 124 -2.45 17.67 -10.86
C ASN A 124 -3.57 18.68 -11.19
N LYS A 125 -4.47 18.37 -12.13
CA LYS A 125 -5.67 19.17 -12.43
C LYS A 125 -6.77 19.00 -11.39
N ASP A 126 -6.77 17.89 -10.65
CA ASP A 126 -7.74 17.65 -9.59
C ASP A 126 -7.32 18.42 -8.32
N ILE A 127 -8.03 19.51 -8.05
CA ILE A 127 -7.78 20.42 -6.91
C ILE A 127 -8.96 20.44 -5.92
N GLY A 128 -8.67 20.77 -4.66
CA GLY A 128 -9.67 20.80 -3.59
C GLY A 128 -10.33 19.44 -3.39
N GLU A 129 -11.64 19.43 -3.19
CA GLU A 129 -12.44 18.22 -2.94
C GLU A 129 -12.35 17.20 -4.08
N LYS A 130 -12.16 17.64 -5.34
CA LYS A 130 -12.04 16.75 -6.50
C LYS A 130 -10.81 15.84 -6.45
N ARG A 131 -9.85 16.19 -5.60
CA ARG A 131 -8.64 15.41 -5.38
C ARG A 131 -8.91 14.14 -4.56
N VAL A 132 -9.94 14.14 -3.71
CA VAL A 132 -10.32 12.99 -2.88
C VAL A 132 -11.31 12.13 -3.66
N LEU A 133 -10.88 10.92 -4.02
CA LEU A 133 -11.66 9.98 -4.82
C LEU A 133 -12.47 9.00 -3.95
N GLY A 134 -12.16 8.92 -2.65
CA GLY A 134 -12.83 8.06 -1.69
C GLY A 134 -11.96 7.73 -0.48
N THR A 135 -12.36 6.69 0.23
CA THR A 135 -11.68 6.17 1.42
C THR A 135 -11.49 4.66 1.29
N VAL A 136 -10.40 4.15 1.88
CA VAL A 136 -10.09 2.73 2.05
C VAL A 136 -10.11 2.39 3.52
N LEU A 137 -10.82 1.32 3.90
CA LEU A 137 -10.85 0.83 5.27
C LEU A 137 -9.79 -0.25 5.41
N ALA A 138 -8.72 0.04 6.16
CA ALA A 138 -7.54 -0.82 6.23
C ALA A 138 -7.88 -2.27 6.61
N HIS A 139 -8.79 -2.45 7.57
CA HIS A 139 -9.21 -3.77 8.07
C HIS A 139 -10.01 -4.61 7.06
N LEU A 140 -10.51 -4.03 5.97
CA LEU A 140 -11.20 -4.77 4.90
C LEU A 140 -10.32 -4.89 3.66
N ASP A 141 -9.63 -3.82 3.32
CA ASP A 141 -9.03 -3.65 2.01
C ASP A 141 -7.53 -3.94 1.96
N LEU A 142 -6.82 -3.86 3.11
CA LEU A 142 -5.35 -3.96 3.16
C LEU A 142 -4.82 -5.27 3.72
N ILE A 143 -5.68 -6.23 4.09
CA ILE A 143 -5.25 -7.52 4.64
C ILE A 143 -4.36 -8.28 3.65
N ARG A 144 -4.72 -8.29 2.36
CA ARG A 144 -3.90 -8.92 1.32
C ARG A 144 -2.53 -8.24 1.19
N ASP A 145 -2.50 -6.91 1.21
CA ASP A 145 -1.25 -6.15 1.17
C ASP A 145 -0.38 -6.47 2.39
N TYR A 146 -0.97 -6.60 3.59
CA TYR A 146 -0.27 -6.99 4.80
C TYR A 146 0.36 -8.38 4.68
N ASN A 147 -0.41 -9.41 4.28
CA ASN A 147 0.10 -10.78 4.18
C ASN A 147 1.31 -10.84 3.22
N VAL A 148 1.25 -10.14 2.08
CA VAL A 148 2.37 -10.05 1.13
C VAL A 148 3.56 -9.29 1.73
N ALA A 149 3.32 -8.12 2.34
CA ALA A 149 4.38 -7.30 2.91
C ALA A 149 5.08 -8.00 4.08
N ALA A 150 4.33 -8.65 4.96
CA ALA A 150 4.85 -9.38 6.12
C ALA A 150 5.72 -10.56 5.70
N LYS A 151 5.30 -11.33 4.69
CA LYS A 151 6.10 -12.42 4.13
C LYS A 151 7.43 -11.91 3.55
N ARG A 152 7.40 -10.82 2.80
CA ARG A 152 8.61 -10.21 2.22
C ARG A 152 9.54 -9.66 3.30
N ALA A 153 8.99 -9.01 4.33
CA ALA A 153 9.76 -8.49 5.45
C ALA A 153 10.45 -9.61 6.25
N ALA A 154 9.76 -10.74 6.49
CA ALA A 154 10.37 -11.90 7.15
C ALA A 154 11.51 -12.50 6.32
N ALA A 155 11.32 -12.62 5.00
CA ALA A 155 12.36 -13.10 4.09
C ALA A 155 13.62 -12.21 4.09
N GLU A 156 13.46 -10.88 4.16
CA GLU A 156 14.59 -9.94 4.27
C GLU A 156 15.42 -10.16 5.56
N LEU A 157 14.79 -10.66 6.62
CA LEU A 157 15.41 -10.92 7.92
C LEU A 157 15.86 -12.38 8.09
N GLY A 158 15.61 -13.26 7.11
CA GLY A 158 15.82 -14.70 7.25
C GLY A 158 14.93 -15.34 8.34
N ALA A 159 13.78 -14.73 8.63
CA ALA A 159 12.84 -15.16 9.65
C ALA A 159 11.65 -15.91 9.06
N GLU A 160 10.94 -16.67 9.90
CA GLU A 160 9.67 -17.28 9.52
C GLU A 160 8.59 -16.19 9.37
N PRO A 161 7.76 -16.22 8.31
CA PRO A 161 6.69 -15.25 8.15
C PRO A 161 5.62 -15.42 9.25
N PRO A 162 4.99 -14.34 9.71
CA PRO A 162 3.88 -14.44 10.65
C PRO A 162 2.67 -15.15 10.01
N PRO A 163 1.75 -15.70 10.82
CA PRO A 163 0.50 -16.25 10.32
C PRO A 163 -0.27 -15.23 9.48
N GLU A 164 -0.78 -15.67 8.33
CA GLU A 164 -1.59 -14.83 7.46
C GLU A 164 -2.91 -14.45 8.15
N LEU A 165 -3.31 -13.18 8.01
CA LEU A 165 -4.62 -12.74 8.44
C LEU A 165 -5.69 -13.24 7.46
N PRO A 166 -6.88 -13.64 7.96
CA PRO A 166 -7.97 -14.09 7.11
C PRO A 166 -8.45 -12.94 6.23
N VAL A 167 -8.49 -13.16 4.92
CA VAL A 167 -9.02 -12.19 3.97
C VAL A 167 -10.55 -12.24 4.01
N PRO A 168 -11.25 -11.12 4.26
CA PRO A 168 -12.71 -11.10 4.24
C PRO A 168 -13.26 -11.58 2.89
N GLU A 169 -14.26 -12.47 2.93
CA GLU A 169 -15.00 -12.86 1.73
C GLU A 169 -15.83 -11.66 1.24
N ILE A 170 -15.55 -11.20 0.02
CA ILE A 170 -16.37 -10.18 -0.62
C ILE A 170 -17.65 -10.87 -1.07
N GLN A 171 -18.75 -10.71 -0.31
CA GLN A 171 -20.05 -11.21 -0.74
C GLN A 171 -20.48 -10.47 -2.01
N PRO A 172 -20.63 -11.14 -3.16
CA PRO A 172 -20.96 -10.48 -4.40
C PRO A 172 -22.44 -10.08 -4.39
N LYS A 173 -22.72 -8.80 -4.17
CA LYS A 173 -24.03 -8.23 -4.48
C LYS A 173 -24.06 -7.82 -5.96
N GLY A 174 -24.68 -8.66 -6.79
CA GLY A 174 -25.27 -8.27 -8.08
C GLY A 174 -24.32 -8.11 -9.27
N HIS A 175 -24.55 -8.93 -10.29
CA HIS A 175 -24.02 -8.94 -11.67
C HIS A 175 -23.08 -7.81 -12.12
N THR A 176 -21.85 -8.18 -12.50
CA THR A 176 -21.25 -7.96 -13.84
C THR A 176 -19.83 -8.55 -13.92
N HIS A 177 -19.52 -9.15 -15.06
CA HIS A 177 -18.29 -9.85 -15.51
C HIS A 177 -17.02 -9.76 -14.64
N SER A 178 -16.64 -10.88 -14.02
CA SER A 178 -15.33 -11.06 -13.38
C SER A 178 -14.28 -11.55 -14.38
N HIS A 179 -13.24 -10.74 -14.62
CA HIS A 179 -11.93 -11.26 -15.01
C HIS A 179 -11.24 -11.81 -13.78
N SER A 180 -11.32 -13.12 -13.59
CA SER A 180 -10.54 -13.85 -12.60
C SER A 180 -9.07 -13.92 -13.05
N HIS A 181 -8.18 -13.14 -12.43
CA HIS A 181 -6.75 -13.42 -12.48
C HIS A 181 -6.42 -14.56 -11.51
N SER A 182 -6.47 -15.78 -12.04
CA SER A 182 -5.85 -16.95 -11.45
C SER A 182 -4.33 -16.78 -11.52
N HIS A 183 -3.66 -16.55 -10.40
CA HIS A 183 -2.23 -16.80 -10.30
C HIS A 183 -2.02 -18.19 -9.69
N ASN A 184 -1.66 -19.10 -10.58
CA ASN A 184 -1.31 -20.47 -10.30
C ASN A 184 -0.15 -20.52 -9.29
N ALA A 185 -0.30 -21.38 -8.28
CA ALA A 185 0.78 -21.78 -7.40
C ALA A 185 1.81 -22.60 -8.20
N GLY A 186 3.09 -22.27 -8.05
CA GLY A 186 4.19 -23.02 -8.67
C GLY A 186 5.49 -22.77 -7.94
N HIS A 187 5.68 -23.47 -6.82
CA HIS A 187 7.01 -23.80 -6.28
C HIS A 187 7.52 -25.04 -7.03
N GLY A 188 8.74 -24.96 -7.56
CA GLY A 188 9.43 -26.10 -8.15
C GLY A 188 10.94 -25.83 -8.18
N HIS A 189 11.63 -26.23 -7.12
CA HIS A 189 13.08 -26.43 -7.15
C HIS A 189 13.35 -27.81 -7.75
N SER A 190 14.10 -27.86 -8.86
CA SER A 190 14.66 -29.10 -9.38
C SER A 190 16.18 -28.98 -9.44
N HIS A 191 16.84 -29.74 -8.56
CA HIS A 191 18.23 -30.16 -8.73
C HIS A 191 18.24 -31.48 -9.52
N GLY A 192 19.01 -31.50 -10.59
CA GLY A 192 19.40 -32.68 -11.37
C GLY A 192 20.28 -32.15 -12.51
N GLY A 193 21.58 -32.33 -12.55
CA GLY A 193 22.28 -33.60 -12.37
C GLY A 193 22.35 -34.29 -13.72
N ASN A 194 23.35 -33.93 -14.54
CA ASN A 194 24.20 -34.86 -15.31
C ASN A 194 25.15 -34.10 -16.24
N ASP A 195 26.43 -34.39 -16.00
CA ASP A 195 27.58 -34.46 -16.91
C ASP A 195 27.30 -34.43 -18.43
N HIS A 196 28.19 -33.76 -19.19
CA HIS A 196 29.14 -34.40 -20.14
C HIS A 196 29.91 -33.35 -20.98
N SER A 197 31.22 -33.24 -20.70
CA SER A 197 32.39 -33.20 -21.60
C SER A 197 32.41 -32.44 -22.96
N HIS A 198 33.41 -31.56 -23.06
CA HIS A 198 34.44 -31.32 -24.10
C HIS A 198 34.14 -31.23 -25.62
N GLU A 199 34.91 -30.30 -26.22
CA GLU A 199 35.46 -30.21 -27.58
C GLU A 199 34.73 -29.41 -28.67
N GLY A 200 35.51 -28.52 -29.32
CA GLY A 200 35.21 -28.03 -30.67
C GLY A 200 35.63 -26.60 -30.98
N HIS A 201 36.94 -26.34 -31.13
CA HIS A 201 37.46 -25.14 -31.81
C HIS A 201 37.05 -25.11 -33.29
N GLY A 202 36.72 -23.92 -33.82
CA GLY A 202 36.59 -23.70 -35.26
C GLY A 202 36.22 -22.27 -35.61
N HIS A 203 37.23 -21.41 -35.77
CA HIS A 203 37.09 -20.08 -36.39
C HIS A 203 36.99 -20.20 -37.92
N ARG A 204 36.12 -19.39 -38.51
CA ARG A 204 36.23 -18.91 -39.89
C ARG A 204 36.80 -17.50 -39.87
#